data_AF-A0A945MY33-F1
#
_entry.id   AF-A0A945MY33-F1
#
_cell.length_a   1.000
_cell.length_b   1.000
_cell.length_c   1.000
_cell.angle_alpha   90.00
_cell.angle_beta   90.00
_cell.angle_gamma   90.00
#
_symmetry.space_group_name_H-M   'P 1'
#
loop_
_entity.id
_entity.type
_entity.pdbx_description
1 polymer ?
#
loop_
_entity_poly.entity_id
_entity_poly.type
_entity_poly.pdbx_seq_one_letter_code
_entity_poly.pdbx_strand_id
1 'polypeptide(L)'
;RLLILAAAAFGGAATAGLFFQAHRLAVIPTQLLAPVMLRLAGNWIGRATTPQDQVSRRKVFIRIAFFPLLLVGIATYLWADPLVPWLFGENWARSADLLAGMCGAVTFMALFETLKAYCAIARRMRLFLVGRIIQYVGTLMPLAAALAGWVAGDLALAIGLSIAFFIAFSFVALMLQRSEAGIAKSDPDER
;
A
#
# COMPACT_ATOMS: atom_id res chain seq x y z
N ARG A 1 9.26 -9.16 -7.77
CA ARG A 1 10.45 -9.73 -8.44
C ARG A 1 11.64 -8.78 -8.34
N LEU A 2 11.53 -7.53 -8.81
CA LEU A 2 12.60 -6.51 -8.67
C LEU A 2 13.09 -6.32 -7.22
N LEU A 3 12.19 -6.21 -6.24
CA LEU A 3 12.57 -6.07 -4.82
C LEU A 3 13.32 -7.29 -4.26
N ILE A 4 13.01 -8.49 -4.74
CA ILE A 4 13.69 -9.73 -4.31
C ILE A 4 15.08 -9.79 -4.92
N LEU A 5 15.23 -9.37 -6.18
CA LEU A 5 16.54 -9.25 -6.83
C LEU A 5 17.39 -8.17 -6.14
N ALA A 6 16.80 -7.05 -5.74
CA ALA A 6 17.47 -6.03 -4.94
C ALA A 6 17.93 -6.60 -3.59
N ALA A 7 17.06 -7.31 -2.87
CA ALA A 7 17.43 -7.97 -1.61
C ALA A 7 18.56 -9.01 -1.80
N ALA A 8 18.54 -9.76 -2.90
CA ALA A 8 19.60 -10.70 -3.26
C ALA A 8 20.94 -9.99 -3.53
N ALA A 9 20.92 -8.79 -4.12
CA ALA A 9 22.12 -8.00 -4.34
C ALA A 9 22.75 -7.49 -3.03
N PHE A 10 21.96 -7.24 -1.98
CA PHE A 10 22.47 -6.75 -0.70
C PHE A 10 22.98 -7.83 0.26
N GLY A 11 22.40 -9.04 0.23
CA GLY A 11 22.70 -10.07 1.23
C GLY A 11 22.73 -11.51 0.70
N GLY A 12 22.74 -11.69 -0.63
CA GLY A 12 22.73 -13.00 -1.26
C GLY A 12 21.39 -13.73 -1.15
N ALA A 13 21.40 -15.03 -1.47
CA ALA A 13 20.20 -15.84 -1.57
C ALA A 13 19.43 -15.99 -0.24
N ALA A 14 20.14 -16.04 0.90
CA ALA A 14 19.54 -16.16 2.22
C ALA A 14 18.68 -14.94 2.57
N THR A 15 19.22 -13.73 2.40
CA THR A 15 18.49 -12.47 2.65
C THR A 15 17.32 -12.30 1.68
N ALA A 16 17.48 -12.69 0.42
CA ALA A 16 16.38 -12.71 -0.54
C ALA A 16 15.23 -13.64 -0.11
N GLY A 17 15.57 -14.80 0.47
CA GLY A 17 14.61 -15.74 1.03
C GLY A 17 13.83 -15.16 2.22
N LEU A 18 14.53 -14.56 3.20
CA LEU A 18 13.92 -13.92 4.36
C LEU A 18 12.98 -12.78 3.94
N PHE A 19 13.46 -11.90 3.05
CA PHE A 19 12.66 -10.80 2.51
C PHE A 19 11.44 -11.32 1.74
N PHE A 20 11.60 -12.38 0.94
CA PHE A 20 10.48 -12.99 0.22
C PHE A 20 9.39 -13.49 1.16
N GLN A 21 9.75 -14.17 2.25
CA GLN A 21 8.75 -14.66 3.22
C GLN A 21 8.05 -13.50 3.93
N ALA A 22 8.80 -12.52 4.43
CA ALA A 22 8.24 -11.33 5.06
C ALA A 22 7.27 -10.60 4.12
N HIS A 23 7.69 -10.38 2.86
CA HIS A 23 6.84 -9.76 1.85
C HIS A 23 5.59 -10.58 1.54
N ARG A 24 5.70 -11.91 1.49
CA ARG A 24 4.55 -12.79 1.24
C ARG A 24 3.51 -12.62 2.34
N LEU A 25 3.92 -12.61 3.60
CA LEU A 25 3.05 -12.35 4.75
C LEU A 25 2.41 -10.96 4.70
N ALA A 26 3.20 -9.94 4.39
CA ALA A 26 2.71 -8.56 4.31
C ALA A 26 1.62 -8.36 3.25
N VAL A 27 1.62 -9.16 2.17
CA VAL A 27 0.64 -9.06 1.09
C VAL A 27 -0.66 -9.81 1.40
N ILE A 28 -0.67 -10.75 2.34
CA ILE A 28 -1.85 -11.59 2.67
C ILE A 28 -3.10 -10.73 2.97
N PRO A 29 -3.05 -9.71 3.86
CA PRO A 29 -4.24 -8.90 4.15
C PRO A 29 -4.82 -8.25 2.91
N THR A 30 -3.95 -7.77 2.01
CA THR A 30 -4.38 -7.19 0.74
C THR A 30 -4.99 -8.25 -0.18
N GLN A 31 -4.41 -9.45 -0.27
CA GLN A 31 -4.96 -10.53 -1.11
C GLN A 31 -6.34 -11.01 -0.65
N LEU A 32 -6.55 -11.11 0.66
CA LEU A 32 -7.85 -11.47 1.22
C LEU A 32 -8.90 -10.40 0.96
N LEU A 33 -8.49 -9.12 1.04
CA LEU A 33 -9.39 -8.00 0.82
C LEU A 33 -9.62 -7.70 -0.66
N ALA A 34 -8.69 -8.01 -1.57
CA ALA A 34 -8.77 -7.59 -2.96
C ALA A 34 -10.09 -7.97 -3.68
N PRO A 35 -10.63 -9.20 -3.55
CA PRO A 35 -11.91 -9.55 -4.17
C PRO A 35 -13.09 -8.78 -3.57
N VAL A 36 -13.06 -8.59 -2.24
CA VAL A 36 -14.08 -7.86 -1.50
C VAL A 36 -14.05 -6.39 -1.89
N MET A 37 -12.87 -5.78 -1.91
CA MET A 37 -12.65 -4.39 -2.29
C MET A 37 -13.06 -4.15 -3.74
N LEU A 38 -12.69 -5.03 -4.67
CA LEU A 38 -13.04 -4.85 -6.08
C LEU A 38 -14.56 -4.98 -6.32
N ARG A 39 -15.22 -5.96 -5.70
CA ARG A 39 -16.67 -6.16 -5.85
C ARG A 39 -17.46 -5.07 -5.14
N LEU A 40 -17.12 -4.75 -3.90
CA LEU A 40 -17.82 -3.73 -3.12
C LEU A 40 -17.57 -2.34 -3.70
N ALA A 41 -16.32 -1.95 -3.95
CA ALA A 41 -16.03 -0.65 -4.54
C ALA A 41 -16.57 -0.57 -5.97
N GLY A 42 -16.41 -1.61 -6.79
CA GLY A 42 -16.94 -1.69 -8.14
C GLY A 42 -18.45 -1.49 -8.20
N ASN A 43 -19.19 -2.29 -7.43
CA ASN A 43 -20.65 -2.24 -7.44
C ASN A 43 -21.20 -1.01 -6.71
N TRP A 44 -20.60 -0.61 -5.59
CA TRP A 44 -21.12 0.50 -4.81
C TRP A 44 -20.79 1.84 -5.44
N ILE A 45 -19.55 2.05 -5.91
CA ILE A 45 -19.16 3.30 -6.58
C ILE A 45 -19.73 3.33 -8.00
N GLY A 46 -19.77 2.20 -8.71
CA GLY A 46 -20.34 2.13 -10.06
C GLY A 46 -21.84 2.42 -10.14
N ARG A 47 -22.57 2.27 -9.03
CA ARG A 47 -24.00 2.62 -8.93
C ARG A 47 -24.27 4.11 -8.65
N ALA A 48 -23.25 4.93 -8.47
CA ALA A 48 -23.44 6.35 -8.26
C ALA A 48 -23.82 7.03 -9.58
N THR A 49 -24.92 7.78 -9.54
CA THR A 49 -25.50 8.46 -10.71
C THR A 49 -24.78 9.75 -11.05
N THR A 50 -24.22 10.44 -10.05
CA THR A 50 -23.51 11.71 -10.22
C THR A 50 -22.02 11.58 -9.87
N PRO A 51 -21.16 12.43 -10.46
CA PRO A 51 -19.76 12.52 -10.06
C PRO A 51 -19.57 12.85 -8.57
N GLN A 52 -20.41 13.72 -8.00
CA GLN A 52 -20.41 14.06 -6.57
C GLN A 52 -20.63 12.82 -5.69
N ASP A 53 -21.61 11.97 -6.05
CA ASP A 53 -21.92 10.75 -5.31
C ASP A 53 -20.77 9.74 -5.38
N GLN A 54 -20.11 9.60 -6.53
CA GLN A 54 -18.89 8.77 -6.66
C GLN A 54 -17.78 9.22 -5.69
N VAL A 55 -17.56 10.53 -5.56
CA VAL A 55 -16.56 11.11 -4.65
C VAL A 55 -16.91 10.82 -3.20
N SER A 56 -18.17 11.02 -2.81
CA SER A 56 -18.66 10.77 -1.46
C SER A 56 -18.52 9.30 -1.08
N ARG A 57 -18.98 8.38 -1.94
CA ARG A 57 -18.87 6.93 -1.70
C ARG A 57 -17.42 6.48 -1.56
N ARG A 58 -16.51 6.98 -2.41
CA ARG A 58 -15.07 6.69 -2.27
C ARG A 58 -14.53 7.16 -0.91
N LYS A 59 -14.84 8.39 -0.49
CA LYS A 59 -14.36 8.93 0.80
C LYS A 59 -14.84 8.08 1.97
N VAL A 60 -16.12 7.68 1.96
CA VAL A 60 -16.68 6.79 2.98
C VAL A 60 -16.00 5.44 2.95
N PHE A 61 -15.83 4.84 1.77
CA PHE A 61 -15.18 3.54 1.62
C PHE A 61 -13.75 3.53 2.16
N ILE A 62 -12.93 4.52 1.78
CA ILE A 62 -11.55 4.65 2.27
C ILE A 62 -11.54 4.85 3.78
N ARG A 63 -12.43 5.68 4.34
CA ARG A 63 -12.51 5.91 5.79
C ARG A 63 -12.85 4.63 6.54
N ILE A 64 -13.82 3.85 6.05
CA ILE A 64 -14.20 2.57 6.66
C ILE A 64 -13.06 1.56 6.56
N ALA A 65 -12.39 1.46 5.41
CA ALA A 65 -11.29 0.52 5.21
C ALA A 65 -10.01 0.90 5.96
N PHE A 66 -9.77 2.20 6.18
CA PHE A 66 -8.53 2.70 6.79
C PHE A 66 -8.32 2.18 8.21
N PHE A 67 -9.31 2.27 9.10
CA PHE A 67 -9.13 1.88 10.50
C PHE A 67 -8.83 0.38 10.68
N PRO A 68 -9.57 -0.56 10.06
CA PRO A 68 -9.21 -1.98 10.12
C PRO A 68 -7.82 -2.26 9.55
N LEU A 69 -7.44 -1.63 8.43
CA LEU A 69 -6.12 -1.82 7.83
C LEU A 69 -4.99 -1.22 8.67
N LEU A 70 -5.26 -0.12 9.37
CA LEU A 70 -4.33 0.46 10.33
C LEU A 70 -4.15 -0.46 11.52
N LEU A 71 -5.24 -1.02 12.07
CA LEU A 71 -5.16 -2.01 13.14
C LEU A 71 -4.37 -3.24 12.73
N VAL A 72 -4.57 -3.75 11.51
CA VAL A 72 -3.78 -4.87 10.97
C VAL A 72 -2.31 -4.49 10.81
N GLY A 73 -1.99 -3.27 10.36
CA GLY A 73 -0.61 -2.77 10.29
C GLY A 73 0.07 -2.67 11.66
N ILE A 74 -0.62 -2.10 12.65
CA ILE A 74 -0.14 -2.03 14.04
C ILE A 74 0.05 -3.44 14.60
N ALA A 75 -0.92 -4.32 14.39
CA ALA A 75 -0.82 -5.70 14.82
C ALA A 75 0.36 -6.43 14.16
N THR A 76 0.61 -6.19 12.87
CA THR A 76 1.77 -6.74 12.16
C THR A 76 3.06 -6.31 12.84
N TYR A 77 3.18 -5.05 13.25
CA TYR A 77 4.36 -4.56 13.96
C TYR A 77 4.51 -5.19 15.35
N LEU A 78 3.43 -5.24 16.14
CA LEU A 78 3.47 -5.72 17.53
C LEU A 78 3.64 -7.24 17.66
N TRP A 79 3.13 -8.01 16.70
CA TRP A 79 3.14 -9.47 16.75
C TRP A 79 4.09 -10.13 15.75
N ALA A 80 4.86 -9.38 14.94
CA ALA A 80 5.80 -10.00 14.00
C ALA A 80 6.78 -10.97 14.67
N ASP A 81 7.39 -10.54 15.78
CA ASP A 81 8.41 -11.29 16.53
C ASP A 81 7.92 -12.67 17.02
N PRO A 82 6.75 -12.79 17.68
CA PRO A 82 6.22 -14.10 18.04
C PRO A 82 5.57 -14.85 16.86
N LEU A 83 5.00 -14.15 15.89
CA LEU A 83 4.21 -14.76 14.81
C LEU A 83 5.08 -15.52 13.80
N VAL A 84 6.21 -14.94 13.40
CA VAL A 84 7.05 -15.51 12.33
C VAL A 84 7.74 -16.82 12.77
N PRO A 85 8.41 -16.90 13.92
CA PRO A 85 8.99 -18.15 14.41
C PRO A 85 7.92 -19.22 14.68
N TRP A 86 6.73 -18.81 15.17
CA TRP A 86 5.63 -19.74 15.38
C TRP A 86 5.12 -20.37 14.06
N LEU A 87 5.05 -19.60 12.98
CA LEU A 87 4.58 -20.08 11.67
C LEU A 87 5.62 -20.88 10.89
N PHE A 88 6.89 -20.44 10.92
CA PHE A 88 7.92 -20.96 10.00
C PHE A 88 9.11 -21.63 10.72
N GLY A 89 9.18 -21.53 12.04
CA GLY A 89 10.30 -22.00 12.87
C GLY A 89 11.38 -20.93 13.10
N GLU A 90 12.23 -21.18 14.10
CA GLU A 90 13.28 -20.26 14.59
C GLU A 90 14.25 -19.77 13.51
N ASN A 91 14.53 -20.59 12.50
CA ASN A 91 15.41 -20.22 11.39
C ASN A 91 14.93 -18.99 10.60
N TRP A 92 13.63 -18.64 10.71
CA TRP A 92 13.01 -17.51 10.03
C TRP A 92 12.82 -16.28 10.91
N ALA A 93 13.28 -16.30 12.17
CA ALA A 93 13.07 -15.22 13.13
C ALA A 93 13.47 -13.84 12.59
N ARG A 94 14.57 -13.74 11.83
CA ARG A 94 15.01 -12.49 11.19
C ARG A 94 14.02 -11.90 10.17
N SER A 95 13.08 -12.70 9.67
CA SER A 95 11.99 -12.20 8.80
C SER A 95 10.93 -11.42 9.59
N ALA A 96 10.89 -11.56 10.92
CA ALA A 96 10.01 -10.77 11.79
C ALA A 96 10.33 -9.28 11.70
N ASP A 97 11.61 -8.91 11.83
CA ASP A 97 12.06 -7.52 11.71
C ASP A 97 11.66 -6.91 10.35
N LEU A 98 11.83 -7.70 9.28
CA LEU A 98 11.46 -7.29 7.93
C LEU A 98 9.93 -7.11 7.80
N LEU A 99 9.14 -8.04 8.35
CA LEU A 99 7.69 -7.95 8.35
C LEU A 99 7.20 -6.74 9.16
N ALA A 100 7.81 -6.49 10.32
CA ALA A 100 7.54 -5.33 11.16
C ALA A 100 7.83 -4.03 10.39
N GLY A 101 8.94 -3.97 9.64
CA GLY A 101 9.27 -2.84 8.75
C GLY A 101 8.27 -2.64 7.60
N MET A 102 7.54 -3.69 7.20
CA MET A 102 6.49 -3.64 6.18
C MET A 102 5.10 -3.26 6.72
N CYS A 103 4.95 -2.89 7.98
CA CYS A 103 3.64 -2.57 8.57
C CYS A 103 2.87 -1.47 7.81
N GLY A 104 3.56 -0.43 7.32
CA GLY A 104 2.95 0.59 6.48
C GLY A 104 2.54 0.07 5.11
N ALA A 105 3.32 -0.85 4.52
CA ALA A 105 2.95 -1.50 3.27
C ALA A 105 1.67 -2.32 3.45
N VAL A 106 1.52 -3.05 4.57
CA VAL A 106 0.30 -3.78 4.91
C VAL A 106 -0.92 -2.86 4.95
N THR A 107 -0.79 -1.69 5.59
CA THR A 107 -1.89 -0.72 5.70
C THR A 107 -2.22 -0.05 4.37
N PHE A 108 -1.23 0.47 3.65
CA PHE A 108 -1.46 1.33 2.49
C PHE A 108 -1.61 0.58 1.16
N MET A 109 -1.15 -0.67 1.05
CA MET A 109 -1.25 -1.41 -0.21
C MET A 109 -2.71 -1.66 -0.61
N ALA A 110 -3.57 -2.13 0.30
CA ALA A 110 -4.99 -2.36 0.02
C ALA A 110 -5.75 -1.05 -0.26
N LEU A 111 -5.40 0.03 0.44
CA LEU A 111 -5.97 1.36 0.20
C LEU A 111 -5.57 1.90 -1.19
N PHE A 112 -4.33 1.67 -1.59
CA PHE A 112 -3.83 2.07 -2.90
C PHE A 112 -4.50 1.28 -4.04
N GLU A 113 -4.67 -0.04 -3.89
CA GLU A 113 -5.44 -0.83 -4.87
C GLU A 113 -6.93 -0.46 -4.89
N THR A 114 -7.48 0.04 -3.78
CA THR A 114 -8.85 0.63 -3.79
C THR A 114 -8.91 1.89 -4.66
N LEU A 115 -7.90 2.76 -4.60
CA LEU A 115 -7.82 3.94 -5.48
C LEU A 115 -7.73 3.56 -6.96
N LYS A 116 -7.08 2.44 -7.29
CA LYS A 116 -7.06 1.90 -8.65
C LYS A 116 -8.46 1.58 -9.16
N ALA A 117 -9.27 0.88 -8.35
CA ALA A 117 -10.64 0.54 -8.70
C ALA A 117 -11.48 1.81 -8.93
N TYR A 118 -11.36 2.80 -8.04
CA TYR A 118 -12.01 4.10 -8.22
C TYR A 118 -11.56 4.81 -9.50
N CYS A 119 -10.25 4.88 -9.76
CA CYS A 119 -9.71 5.55 -10.95
C CYS A 119 -10.13 4.85 -12.25
N ALA A 120 -10.34 3.53 -12.23
CA ALA A 120 -10.89 2.79 -13.35
C ALA A 120 -12.33 3.22 -13.65
N ILE A 121 -13.19 3.28 -12.62
CA ILE A 121 -14.60 3.67 -12.74
C ILE A 121 -14.72 5.14 -13.20
N ALA A 122 -13.97 6.03 -12.56
CA ALA A 122 -13.99 7.47 -12.84
C ALA A 122 -13.22 7.85 -14.14
N ARG A 123 -12.68 6.88 -14.89
CA ARG A 123 -11.85 7.08 -16.10
C ARG A 123 -10.62 7.96 -15.88
N ARG A 124 -10.05 7.96 -14.66
CA ARG A 124 -8.86 8.73 -14.26
C ARG A 124 -7.61 7.87 -14.10
N MET A 125 -7.50 6.77 -14.86
CA MET A 125 -6.40 5.80 -14.74
C MET A 125 -5.01 6.42 -14.88
N ARG A 126 -4.86 7.50 -15.66
CA ARG A 126 -3.59 8.24 -15.78
C ARG A 126 -3.05 8.70 -14.43
N LEU A 127 -3.92 9.18 -13.53
CA LEU A 127 -3.50 9.63 -12.20
C LEU A 127 -2.98 8.48 -11.35
N PHE A 128 -3.63 7.32 -11.42
CA PHE A 128 -3.18 6.12 -10.73
C PHE A 128 -1.82 5.64 -11.25
N LEU A 129 -1.59 5.68 -12.58
CA LEU A 129 -0.31 5.32 -13.18
C LEU A 129 0.83 6.23 -12.69
N VAL A 130 0.59 7.55 -12.57
CA VAL A 130 1.55 8.48 -11.97
C VAL A 130 1.85 8.10 -10.52
N GLY A 131 0.80 7.78 -9.74
CA GLY A 131 0.98 7.26 -8.38
C GLY A 131 1.84 6.00 -8.31
N ARG A 132 1.69 5.08 -9.28
CA ARG A 132 2.51 3.86 -9.36
C ARG A 132 3.96 4.17 -9.72
N ILE A 133 4.21 5.17 -10.58
CA ILE A 133 5.58 5.65 -10.85
C ILE A 133 6.19 6.23 -9.57
N ILE A 134 5.46 7.09 -8.86
CA ILE A 134 5.90 7.67 -7.58
C ILE A 134 6.20 6.57 -6.55
N GLN A 135 5.39 5.51 -6.51
CA GLN A 135 5.67 4.36 -5.66
C GLN A 135 7.04 3.73 -5.99
N TYR A 136 7.32 3.47 -7.26
CA TYR A 136 8.60 2.87 -7.66
C TYR A 136 9.79 3.79 -7.40
N VAL A 137 9.65 5.09 -7.70
CA VAL A 137 10.70 6.07 -7.38
C VAL A 137 10.89 6.19 -5.88
N GLY A 138 9.80 6.16 -5.10
CA GLY A 138 9.83 6.21 -3.64
C GLY A 138 10.61 5.05 -3.02
N THR A 139 10.62 3.87 -3.65
CA THR A 139 11.46 2.75 -3.18
C THR A 139 12.95 2.96 -3.39
N LEU A 140 13.38 3.94 -4.22
CA LEU A 140 14.80 4.24 -4.45
C LEU A 140 15.44 5.05 -3.31
N MET A 141 14.67 5.85 -2.58
CA MET A 141 15.21 6.66 -1.48
C MET A 141 15.75 5.79 -0.31
N PRO A 142 15.01 4.78 0.18
CA PRO A 142 15.49 3.79 1.14
C PRO A 142 16.65 2.95 0.60
N LEU A 143 16.64 2.65 -0.70
CA LEU A 143 17.74 1.97 -1.37
C LEU A 143 19.03 2.79 -1.33
N ALA A 144 18.94 4.11 -1.52
CA ALA A 144 20.08 5.01 -1.39
C ALA A 144 20.61 5.06 0.05
N ALA A 145 19.72 5.05 1.06
CA ALA A 145 20.12 4.97 2.47
C ALA A 145 20.84 3.65 2.81
N ALA A 146 20.43 2.53 2.20
CA ALA A 146 21.12 1.26 2.31
C ALA A 146 22.53 1.31 1.71
N LEU A 147 22.66 1.89 0.52
CA LEU A 147 23.96 2.04 -0.17
C LEU A 147 24.92 2.97 0.59
N ALA A 148 24.38 3.95 1.32
CA ALA A 148 25.16 4.82 2.21
C ALA A 148 25.57 4.13 3.53
N GLY A 149 25.12 2.89 3.78
CA GLY A 149 25.44 2.12 4.98
C GLY A 149 24.70 2.56 6.24
N TRP A 150 23.65 3.39 6.12
CA TRP A 150 22.92 3.92 7.28
C TRP A 150 21.98 2.88 7.89
N VAL A 151 21.48 1.95 7.08
CA VAL A 151 20.53 0.90 7.47
C VAL A 151 20.90 -0.38 6.72
N ALA A 152 20.68 -1.54 7.35
CA ALA A 152 20.82 -2.84 6.68
C ALA A 152 19.93 -2.89 5.42
N GLY A 153 20.47 -3.37 4.29
CA GLY A 153 19.80 -3.23 2.99
C GLY A 153 18.45 -3.94 2.88
N ASP A 154 18.29 -5.07 3.56
CA ASP A 154 17.03 -5.80 3.68
C ASP A 154 15.96 -5.02 4.44
N LEU A 155 16.33 -4.44 5.59
CA LEU A 155 15.44 -3.62 6.40
C LEU A 155 15.09 -2.31 5.70
N ALA A 156 16.06 -1.68 5.02
CA ALA A 156 15.85 -0.47 4.23
C ALA A 156 14.83 -0.71 3.11
N LEU A 157 14.88 -1.85 2.43
CA LEU A 157 13.88 -2.23 1.43
C LEU A 157 12.48 -2.44 2.05
N ALA A 158 12.40 -3.05 3.23
CA ALA A 158 11.14 -3.29 3.94
C ALA A 158 10.45 -1.98 4.36
N ILE A 159 11.18 -1.12 5.09
CA ILE A 159 10.72 0.22 5.48
C ILE A 159 10.41 1.05 4.23
N GLY A 160 11.23 0.90 3.21
CA GLY A 160 11.08 1.61 1.96
C GLY A 160 9.81 1.30 1.21
N LEU A 161 9.37 0.05 1.25
CA LEU A 161 8.09 -0.35 0.69
C LEU A 161 6.93 0.35 1.41
N SER A 162 6.99 0.42 2.74
CA SER A 162 5.99 1.11 3.57
C SER A 162 5.89 2.59 3.22
N ILE A 163 7.03 3.28 3.15
CA ILE A 163 7.11 4.70 2.77
C ILE A 163 6.58 4.92 1.34
N ALA A 164 7.01 4.09 0.40
CA ALA A 164 6.61 4.20 -1.00
C ALA A 164 5.08 4.07 -1.19
N PHE A 165 4.44 3.11 -0.52
CA PHE A 165 2.99 2.97 -0.58
C PHE A 165 2.25 4.13 0.10
N PHE A 166 2.76 4.61 1.24
CA PHE A 166 2.19 5.77 1.92
C PHE A 166 2.22 7.03 1.03
N ILE A 167 3.37 7.31 0.41
CA ILE A 167 3.55 8.46 -0.48
C ILE A 167 2.66 8.33 -1.71
N ALA A 168 2.65 7.16 -2.36
CA ALA A 168 1.84 6.93 -3.55
C ALA A 168 0.34 7.06 -3.27
N PHE A 169 -0.15 6.49 -2.16
CA PHE A 169 -1.52 6.63 -1.71
C PHE A 169 -1.88 8.09 -1.43
N SER A 170 -1.07 8.78 -0.63
CA SER A 170 -1.28 10.19 -0.27
C SER A 170 -1.31 11.08 -1.50
N PHE A 171 -0.38 10.89 -2.44
CA PHE A 171 -0.33 11.64 -3.69
C PHE A 171 -1.62 11.48 -4.51
N VAL A 172 -2.04 10.24 -4.78
CA VAL A 172 -3.24 9.98 -5.60
C VAL A 172 -4.48 10.51 -4.88
N ALA A 173 -4.60 10.29 -3.57
CA ALA A 173 -5.72 10.78 -2.78
C ALA A 173 -5.83 12.31 -2.82
N LEU A 174 -4.73 13.03 -2.65
CA LEU A 174 -4.70 14.50 -2.69
C LEU A 174 -5.00 15.04 -4.09
N MET A 175 -4.44 14.43 -5.14
CA MET A 175 -4.71 14.86 -6.51
C MET A 175 -6.16 14.63 -6.91
N LEU A 176 -6.77 13.52 -6.47
CA LEU A 176 -8.21 13.27 -6.65
C LEU A 176 -9.04 14.34 -5.94
N GLN A 177 -8.73 14.64 -4.67
CA GLN A 177 -9.42 15.69 -3.91
C GLN A 177 -9.33 17.05 -4.60
N ARG A 178 -8.16 17.43 -5.14
CA ARG A 178 -7.98 18.69 -5.88
C ARG A 178 -8.80 18.71 -7.17
N SER A 179 -8.76 17.64 -7.95
CA SER A 179 -9.53 17.54 -9.19
C SER A 179 -11.04 17.57 -8.95
N GLU A 180 -11.51 17.08 -7.80
CA GLU A 180 -12.93 17.03 -7.44
C GLU A 180 -13.44 18.32 -6.80
N ALA A 181 -12.57 19.07 -6.12
CA ALA A 181 -12.91 20.40 -5.63
C ALA A 181 -13.27 21.38 -6.76
N GLY A 182 -12.77 21.15 -7.98
CA GLY A 182 -13.17 21.89 -9.18
C GLY A 182 -14.61 21.59 -9.61
N ILE A 183 -15.07 20.35 -9.46
CA ILE A 183 -16.43 19.92 -9.83
C ILE A 183 -17.46 20.54 -8.88
N ALA A 184 -17.15 20.62 -7.58
CA ALA A 184 -18.04 21.22 -6.59
C ALA A 184 -18.21 22.74 -6.75
N LYS A 185 -17.30 23.42 -7.46
CA LYS A 185 -17.39 24.87 -7.74
C LYS A 185 -18.16 25.20 -9.01
N SER A 186 -18.30 24.24 -9.93
CA SER A 186 -19.01 24.43 -11.21
C SER A 186 -20.51 24.15 -11.14
N ASP A 187 -21.04 23.81 -9.95
CA ASP A 187 -22.44 23.46 -9.73
C ASP A 187 -23.07 24.34 -8.64
N PRO A 188 -23.37 25.63 -8.92
CA PRO A 188 -23.97 26.55 -7.95
C PRO A 188 -25.51 26.46 -7.90
N ASP A 189 -26.16 25.76 -8.84
CA ASP A 189 -27.59 25.91 -9.13
C ASP A 189 -28.52 24.86 -8.45
N GLU A 190 -28.01 23.97 -7.59
CA GLU A 190 -28.83 23.06 -6.79
C GLU A 190 -28.82 23.39 -5.27
N ARG A 191 -29.06 24.66 -4.92
CA ARG A 191 -29.40 25.05 -3.54
C ARG A 191 -30.81 25.63 -3.45
#